data_AF-A0A4R1SB95-F1
#
_entry.id   AF-A0A4R1SB95-F1
#
_cell.length_a   1.000
_cell.length_b   1.000
_cell.length_c   1.000
_cell.angle_alpha   90.00
_cell.angle_beta   90.00
_cell.angle_gamma   90.00
#
_symmetry.space_group_name_H-M   'P 1'
#
loop_
_entity.id
_entity.type
_entity.pdbx_description
1 polymer ?
#
loop_
_entity_poly.entity_id
_entity_poly.type
_entity_poly.pdbx_seq_one_letter_code
_entity_poly.pdbx_strand_id
1 'polypeptide(L)'
;MSEIVFPAIAAPVYPLTEEWEDVGIASSFEDGSEISRPRFTRSRGKWTLSWTALREADYQQLMTFWRDTARGKSMVFDWTHPVTGITYTVRFAEKQPFKNIAPGLWSGEVTLREA
;
A
#
# COMPACT_ATOMS: atom_id res chain seq x y z
N MET A 1 12.35 -8.30 -7.47
CA MET A 1 12.64 -7.13 -8.34
C MET A 1 11.78 -7.25 -9.56
N SER A 2 10.87 -6.29 -9.72
CA SER A 2 9.98 -6.15 -10.87
C SER A 2 10.54 -5.10 -11.83
N GLU A 3 10.12 -5.13 -13.10
CA GLU A 3 10.59 -4.16 -14.10
C GLU A 3 10.01 -2.75 -13.87
N ILE A 4 8.92 -2.66 -13.10
CA ILE A 4 8.18 -1.43 -12.84
C ILE A 4 8.60 -0.87 -11.47
N VAL A 5 8.92 0.42 -11.41
CA VAL A 5 9.31 1.11 -10.18
C VAL A 5 8.29 2.18 -9.82
N PHE A 6 7.99 2.34 -8.53
CA PHE A 6 7.10 3.38 -8.03
C PHE A 6 7.61 4.78 -8.44
N PRO A 7 6.74 5.72 -8.86
CA PRO A 7 7.17 7.01 -9.37
C PRO A 7 7.85 7.85 -8.28
N ALA A 8 8.82 8.66 -8.70
CA ALA A 8 9.58 9.57 -7.83
C ALA A 8 8.77 10.82 -7.50
N ILE A 9 7.73 10.66 -6.67
CA ILE A 9 6.86 11.74 -6.17
C ILE A 9 7.24 12.14 -4.73
N ALA A 10 6.64 13.22 -4.22
CA ALA A 10 6.78 13.60 -2.82
C ALA A 10 6.44 12.43 -1.87
N ALA A 11 7.28 12.25 -0.85
CA ALA A 11 7.08 11.23 0.17
C ALA A 11 5.72 11.41 0.88
N PRO A 12 5.08 10.31 1.30
CA PRO A 12 3.84 10.39 2.06
C PRO A 12 4.07 11.08 3.41
N VAL A 13 2.99 11.63 3.95
CA VAL A 13 2.95 12.28 5.26
C VAL A 13 2.77 11.24 6.35
N TYR A 14 3.36 11.50 7.52
CA TYR A 14 3.20 10.65 8.69
C TYR A 14 1.85 10.91 9.38
N PRO A 15 1.19 9.87 9.92
CA PRO A 15 1.70 8.51 10.11
C PRO A 15 1.66 7.64 8.85
N LEU A 16 2.73 6.87 8.65
CA LEU A 16 2.75 5.73 7.74
C LEU A 16 2.26 4.51 8.53
N THR A 17 1.12 3.93 8.12
CA THR A 17 0.60 2.73 8.78
C THR A 17 1.19 1.49 8.12
N GLU A 18 1.85 0.66 8.92
CA GLU A 18 2.41 -0.62 8.51
C GLU A 18 1.69 -1.75 9.24
N GLU A 19 1.13 -2.69 8.49
CA GLU A 19 0.39 -3.83 9.02
C GLU A 19 0.96 -5.12 8.41
N TRP A 20 1.08 -6.16 9.24
CA TRP A 20 1.42 -7.51 8.78
C TRP A 20 0.17 -8.37 8.85
N GLU A 21 -0.15 -9.06 7.76
CA GLU A 21 -1.33 -9.92 7.69
C GLU A 21 -1.24 -11.06 8.70
N ASP A 22 -2.22 -11.17 9.59
CA ASP A 22 -2.38 -12.35 10.42
C ASP A 22 -2.98 -13.48 9.58
N VAL A 23 -2.17 -14.52 9.36
CA VAL A 23 -2.56 -15.71 8.60
C VAL A 23 -3.15 -16.79 9.49
N GLY A 24 -3.15 -16.61 10.80
CA GLY A 24 -3.70 -17.55 11.78
C GLY A 24 -5.20 -17.75 11.63
N ILE A 25 -5.64 -18.98 11.81
CA ILE A 25 -7.04 -19.32 12.04
C ILE A 25 -7.11 -20.03 13.37
N ALA A 26 -7.99 -19.55 14.22
CA ALA A 26 -8.36 -20.16 15.48
C ALA A 26 -9.77 -20.76 15.40
N SER A 27 -9.99 -21.88 16.09
CA SER A 27 -11.30 -22.45 16.32
C SER A 27 -11.47 -22.74 17.80
N SER A 28 -12.49 -22.12 18.40
CA SER A 28 -12.83 -22.30 19.81
C SER A 28 -13.77 -23.49 19.98
N PHE A 29 -13.52 -24.30 21.01
CA PHE A 29 -14.37 -25.42 21.39
C PHE A 29 -15.28 -25.05 22.57
N GLU A 30 -16.34 -25.83 22.78
CA GLU A 30 -17.32 -25.62 23.87
C GLU A 30 -16.70 -25.75 25.27
N ASP A 31 -15.56 -26.45 25.40
CA ASP A 31 -14.81 -26.58 26.64
C ASP A 31 -13.88 -25.38 26.94
N GLY A 32 -13.87 -24.37 26.07
CA GLY A 32 -13.03 -23.19 26.18
C GLY A 32 -11.60 -23.36 25.66
N SER A 33 -11.25 -24.53 25.12
CA SER A 33 -9.97 -24.73 24.43
C SER A 33 -9.98 -24.12 23.03
N GLU A 34 -8.80 -23.80 22.51
CA GLU A 34 -8.62 -23.21 21.18
C GLU A 34 -7.58 -24.01 20.40
N ILE A 35 -7.92 -24.40 19.17
CA ILE A 35 -6.95 -24.91 18.21
C ILE A 35 -6.64 -23.83 17.18
N SER A 36 -5.37 -23.49 17.04
CA SER A 36 -4.90 -22.50 16.07
C SER A 36 -3.92 -23.12 15.06
N ARG A 37 -4.00 -22.64 13.82
CA ARG A 37 -3.06 -23.00 12.75
C ARG A 37 -2.94 -21.87 11.73
N PRO A 38 -1.80 -21.70 11.05
CA PRO A 38 -1.70 -20.77 9.93
C PRO A 38 -2.49 -21.27 8.72
N ARG A 39 -3.29 -20.40 8.09
CA ARG A 39 -3.98 -20.63 6.81
C ARG A 39 -3.00 -20.64 5.65
N PHE A 40 -2.04 -19.72 5.68
CA PHE A 40 -1.03 -19.52 4.65
C PHE A 40 0.36 -19.46 5.28
N THR A 41 1.36 -19.87 4.52
CA THR A 41 2.77 -19.82 4.96
C THR A 41 3.38 -18.43 4.87
N ARG A 42 2.84 -17.55 4.02
CA ARG A 42 3.36 -16.19 3.81
C ARG A 42 2.40 -15.15 4.36
N SER A 43 2.81 -14.47 5.43
CA SER A 43 2.23 -13.19 5.85
C SER A 43 2.72 -12.09 4.91
N ARG A 44 1.81 -11.24 4.45
CA ARG A 44 2.11 -10.14 3.53
C ARG A 44 2.08 -8.82 4.28
N GLY A 45 3.08 -7.99 4.06
CA GLY A 45 3.09 -6.59 4.48
C GLY A 45 2.02 -5.78 3.75
N LYS A 46 1.44 -4.82 4.47
CA LYS A 46 0.48 -3.84 3.97
C LYS A 46 0.90 -2.46 4.48
N TRP A 47 0.97 -1.50 3.56
CA TRP A 47 1.41 -0.14 3.85
C TRP A 47 0.36 0.85 3.37
N THR A 48 -0.01 1.80 4.23
CA THR A 48 -0.94 2.86 3.88
C THR A 48 -0.18 4.17 3.72
N LEU A 49 -0.11 4.66 2.47
CA LEU A 49 0.55 5.91 2.12
C LEU A 49 -0.50 7.02 2.06
N SER A 50 -0.33 8.07 2.86
CA SER A 50 -1.23 9.22 2.89
C SER A 50 -0.50 10.50 2.44
N TRP A 51 -1.23 11.39 1.76
CA TRP A 51 -0.74 12.72 1.42
C TRP A 51 -1.77 13.76 1.85
N THR A 52 -1.33 14.77 2.59
CA THR A 52 -2.17 15.93 2.94
C THR A 52 -2.11 17.01 1.86
N ALA A 53 -0.96 17.21 1.22
CA ALA A 53 -0.76 18.21 0.18
C ALA A 53 0.24 17.74 -0.88
N LEU A 54 -0.25 16.95 -1.83
CA LEU A 54 0.47 16.52 -3.02
C LEU A 54 0.33 17.56 -4.13
N ARG A 55 1.44 17.99 -4.75
CA ARG A 55 1.38 18.95 -5.85
C ARG A 55 0.70 18.34 -7.08
N GLU A 56 0.08 19.17 -7.91
CA GLU A 56 -0.58 18.74 -9.16
C GLU A 56 0.30 17.83 -10.02
N ALA A 57 1.57 18.21 -10.24
CA ALA A 57 2.49 17.42 -11.05
C ALA A 57 2.71 16.01 -10.50
N ASP A 58 2.91 15.89 -9.18
CA ASP A 58 3.11 14.62 -8.49
C ASP A 58 1.82 13.79 -8.48
N TYR A 59 0.67 14.44 -8.32
CA TYR A 59 -0.63 13.81 -8.41
C TYR A 59 -0.89 13.21 -9.80
N GLN A 60 -0.61 13.97 -10.86
CA GLN A 60 -0.75 13.48 -12.24
C GLN A 60 0.18 12.29 -12.49
N GLN A 61 1.43 12.35 -12.02
CA GLN A 61 2.34 11.20 -12.11
C GLN A 61 1.81 9.97 -11.37
N LEU A 62 1.29 10.14 -10.15
CA LEU A 62 0.71 9.04 -9.37
C LEU A 62 -0.53 8.45 -10.06
N MET A 63 -1.40 9.28 -10.63
CA MET A 63 -2.61 8.82 -11.32
C MET A 63 -2.30 8.13 -12.66
N THR A 64 -1.35 8.66 -13.45
CA THR A 64 -0.84 8.00 -14.66
C THR A 64 -0.20 6.67 -14.30
N PHE A 65 0.63 6.63 -13.27
CA PHE A 65 1.22 5.38 -12.79
C PHE A 65 0.15 4.39 -12.37
N TRP A 66 -0.84 4.80 -11.58
CA TRP A 66 -1.95 3.94 -11.16
C TRP A 66 -2.73 3.38 -12.36
N ARG A 67 -3.11 4.24 -13.31
CA ARG A 67 -4.02 3.88 -14.41
C ARG A 67 -3.33 3.09 -15.51
N ASP A 68 -2.14 3.54 -15.92
CA ASP A 68 -1.53 3.09 -17.17
C ASP A 68 -0.41 2.08 -16.92
N THR A 69 0.44 2.33 -15.91
CA THR A 69 1.58 1.45 -15.58
C THR A 69 1.16 0.30 -14.67
N ALA A 70 0.54 0.60 -13.53
CA ALA A 70 0.10 -0.39 -12.55
C ALA A 70 -1.21 -1.08 -12.96
N ARG A 71 -1.95 -0.50 -13.91
CA ARG A 71 -3.26 -0.97 -14.40
C ARG A 71 -4.22 -1.25 -13.24
N GLY A 72 -4.33 -0.29 -12.33
CA GLY A 72 -5.06 -0.42 -11.07
C GLY A 72 -4.35 -1.35 -10.09
N LYS A 73 -5.01 -2.45 -9.70
CA LYS A 73 -4.53 -3.40 -8.68
C LYS A 73 -3.80 -4.61 -9.28
N SER A 74 -3.59 -4.62 -10.60
CA SER A 74 -3.20 -5.82 -11.34
C SER A 74 -1.69 -6.03 -11.41
N MET A 75 -0.93 -4.98 -11.68
CA MET A 75 0.52 -5.09 -11.83
C MET A 75 1.24 -4.93 -10.49
N VAL A 76 2.44 -5.49 -10.46
CA VAL A 76 3.37 -5.47 -9.34
C VAL A 76 4.51 -4.52 -9.70
N PHE A 77 4.99 -3.77 -8.73
CA PHE A 77 6.07 -2.80 -8.88
C PHE A 77 6.95 -2.77 -7.63
N ASP A 78 8.17 -2.29 -7.80
CA ASP A 78 9.13 -2.12 -6.72
C ASP A 78 8.90 -0.76 -6.05
N TRP A 79 8.62 -0.80 -4.76
CA TRP A 79 8.44 0.36 -3.90
C TRP A 79 9.53 0.38 -2.84
N THR A 80 10.23 1.50 -2.72
CA THR A 80 11.25 1.67 -1.69
C THR A 80 10.64 2.37 -0.50
N HIS A 81 10.75 1.72 0.65
CA HIS A 81 10.23 2.24 1.90
C HIS A 81 10.97 3.53 2.30
N PRO A 82 10.27 4.65 2.58
CA PRO A 82 10.89 5.95 2.76
C PRO A 82 11.76 6.05 4.03
N VAL A 83 11.46 5.27 5.07
CA VAL A 83 12.22 5.25 6.34
C VAL A 83 13.37 4.25 6.32
N THR A 84 13.09 2.98 6.01
CA THR A 84 14.07 1.89 6.11
C THR A 84 14.95 1.75 4.87
N GLY A 85 14.56 2.34 3.73
CA GLY A 85 15.27 2.21 2.46
C GLY A 85 15.16 0.81 1.83
N ILE A 86 14.35 -0.08 2.41
CA ILE A 86 14.16 -1.45 1.90
C ILE A 86 13.20 -1.38 0.70
N THR A 87 13.58 -2.03 -0.40
CA THR A 87 12.72 -2.17 -1.58
C THR A 87 11.85 -3.42 -1.46
N TYR A 88 10.54 -3.22 -1.50
CA TYR A 88 9.53 -4.26 -1.50
C TYR A 88 8.89 -4.38 -2.89
N THR A 89 8.61 -5.60 -3.30
CA THR A 89 7.83 -5.88 -4.52
C THR A 89 6.35 -5.93 -4.12
N VAL A 90 5.61 -4.87 -4.48
CA VAL A 90 4.25 -4.61 -4.00
C VAL A 90 3.26 -4.39 -5.14
N ARG A 91 1.97 -4.41 -4.82
CA ARG A 91 0.90 -3.99 -5.72
C ARG A 91 -0.05 -3.06 -4.98
N PHE A 92 -0.84 -2.31 -5.72
CA PHE A 92 -1.93 -1.56 -5.13
C PHE A 92 -3.02 -2.49 -4.59
N ALA A 93 -3.34 -2.32 -3.30
CA ALA A 93 -4.45 -3.00 -2.64
C ALA A 93 -5.71 -2.14 -2.69
N GLU A 94 -5.61 -0.86 -2.36
CA GLU A 94 -6.74 0.07 -2.28
C GLU A 94 -6.31 1.50 -2.64
N LYS A 95 -7.29 2.33 -3.03
CA LYS A 95 -7.08 3.74 -3.38
C LYS A 95 -8.29 4.53 -2.93
N GLN A 96 -8.08 5.45 -1.99
CA GLN A 96 -9.11 6.40 -1.61
C GLN A 96 -9.28 7.47 -2.71
N PRO A 97 -10.44 8.15 -2.76
CA PRO A 97 -10.61 9.30 -3.65
C PRO A 97 -9.64 10.42 -3.25
N PHE A 98 -8.89 10.94 -4.23
CA PHE A 98 -8.07 12.13 -4.02
C PHE A 98 -8.96 13.37 -4.12
N LYS A 99 -8.79 14.31 -3.19
CA LYS A 99 -9.54 15.56 -3.08
C LYS A 99 -8.62 16.72 -3.37
N ASN A 100 -9.06 17.65 -4.21
CA ASN A 100 -8.37 18.91 -4.40
C ASN A 100 -8.69 19.83 -3.21
N ILE A 101 -7.71 20.04 -2.33
CA ILE A 101 -7.90 20.81 -1.08
C ILE A 101 -7.62 22.30 -1.26
N ALA A 102 -6.83 22.65 -2.27
CA ALA A 102 -6.50 24.00 -2.70
C ALA A 102 -6.00 23.93 -4.15
N PRO A 103 -5.99 25.06 -4.90
CA PRO A 103 -5.52 25.05 -6.30
C PRO A 103 -4.15 24.39 -6.46
N GLY A 104 -4.11 23.27 -7.19
CA GLY A 104 -2.91 22.47 -7.43
C GLY A 104 -2.39 21.63 -6.26
N LEU A 105 -3.18 21.48 -5.18
CA LEU A 105 -2.87 20.63 -4.02
C LEU A 105 -3.95 19.55 -3.83
N TRP A 106 -3.49 18.30 -3.76
CA TRP A 106 -4.34 17.13 -3.63
C TRP A 106 -4.06 16.39 -2.31
N SER A 107 -5.11 15.90 -1.68
CA SER A 107 -5.03 15.01 -0.53
C SER A 107 -5.66 13.67 -0.86
N GLY A 108 -5.00 12.59 -0.47
CA GLY A 108 -5.52 11.24 -0.70
C GLY A 108 -4.65 10.18 -0.08
N GLU A 109 -5.09 8.94 -0.22
CA GLU A 109 -4.46 7.78 0.39
C GLU A 109 -4.47 6.61 -0.58
N VAL A 110 -3.37 5.85 -0.60
CA VAL A 110 -3.28 4.59 -1.32
C VAL A 110 -2.71 3.52 -0.39
N THR A 111 -3.20 2.30 -0.54
CA THR A 111 -2.73 1.15 0.22
C THR A 111 -1.96 0.23 -0.70
N LEU A 112 -0.75 -0.14 -0.30
CA LEU A 112 0.13 -1.11 -0.94
C LEU A 112 0.08 -2.43 -0.18
N ARG A 113 0.23 -3.53 -0.89
CA ARG A 113 0.34 -4.88 -0.31
C ARG A 113 1.40 -5.67 -1.03
N GLU A 114 2.15 -6.49 -0.31
CA GLU A 114 3.12 -7.41 -0.92
C GLU A 114 2.45 -8.36 -1.93
N ALA A 115 3.12 -8.51 -3.08
CA ALA A 115 2.65 -9.32 -4.20
C ALA A 115 2.74 -10.82 -3.93
#